data_AF-A0A6A7WCL8-F1
#
_entry.id   AF-A0A6A7WCL8-F1
#
_cell.length_a   1.000
_cell.length_b   1.000
_cell.length_c   1.000
_cell.angle_alpha   90.00
_cell.angle_beta   90.00
_cell.angle_gamma   90.00
#
_symmetry.space_group_name_H-M   'P 1'
#
loop_
_entity.id
_entity.type
_entity.pdbx_description
1 polymer ?
#
loop_
_entity_poly.entity_id
_entity_poly.type
_entity_poly.pdbx_seq_one_letter_code
_entity_poly.pdbx_strand_id
1 'polypeptide(L)'
;MGYAVLHLEKAKRADSGMSAHIERTIQSKNTDPTRTHLNRELIQFPDGVRNRTVAIQHHLNTAGLKRKIGKNQVQAIRIVLTGTHADMEQIEQMAAYGLQRGVKGSEAQHISMHEYYRSLIAQGEDLQANITQLLKEQEKAKEVIAEAEQTRKDFARIKAEAKTEELKNSATKTATTALNGLNSLLGDNKVNRLEKENAQLHREVEDLNEQIERLHTDMQKLNDNHARELNRTNEKHQQEVNNLKRLIDKTYKWFPSFKRFFNMEHECQDCGFNMEQTNKLLYGHAVNYSGWLHSNEYRRNVLADNVTAQVIRDEKRNLFLHINQTPIAQWFKGQFGIGQEQRRGIRR
;
A
#
# COMPACT_ATOMS: atom_id res chain seq x y z
N MET A 1 6.19 -17.42 -0.96
CA MET A 1 4.97 -18.13 -1.42
C MET A 1 3.93 -17.98 -0.33
N GLY A 2 2.93 -17.14 -0.54
CA GLY A 2 1.75 -17.09 0.33
C GLY A 2 0.70 -18.13 -0.06
N TYR A 3 -0.46 -18.00 0.57
CA TYR A 3 -1.56 -18.96 0.46
C TYR A 3 -2.64 -18.48 -0.50
N ALA A 4 -3.20 -19.40 -1.27
CA ALA A 4 -4.44 -19.16 -2.00
C ALA A 4 -5.60 -19.01 -1.01
N VAL A 5 -6.31 -17.90 -1.09
CA VAL A 5 -7.51 -17.60 -0.30
C VAL A 5 -8.73 -17.85 -1.16
N LEU A 6 -9.52 -18.85 -0.77
CA LEU A 6 -10.83 -19.15 -1.35
C LEU A 6 -11.88 -19.06 -0.23
N HIS A 7 -12.70 -18.01 -0.25
CA HIS A 7 -13.75 -17.79 0.74
C HIS A 7 -15.13 -17.81 0.09
N LEU A 8 -16.09 -18.55 0.68
CA LEU A 8 -17.44 -18.74 0.16
C LEU A 8 -18.48 -18.16 1.14
N GLU A 9 -19.25 -17.19 0.67
CA GLU A 9 -20.25 -16.49 1.47
C GLU A 9 -21.67 -16.71 0.91
N LYS A 10 -22.66 -16.93 1.78
CA LYS A 10 -24.04 -17.29 1.37
C LYS A 10 -24.92 -16.05 1.26
N ALA A 11 -25.27 -15.65 0.03
CA ALA A 11 -26.25 -14.59 -0.22
C ALA A 11 -27.69 -15.11 0.06
N LYS A 12 -28.22 -14.78 1.24
CA LYS A 12 -29.63 -15.01 1.59
C LYS A 12 -30.45 -13.79 1.13
N ARG A 13 -31.47 -14.00 0.31
CA ARG A 13 -32.26 -12.94 -0.38
C ARG A 13 -31.42 -12.15 -1.42
N ALA A 14 -32.02 -11.08 -1.94
CA ALA A 14 -31.43 -10.22 -2.98
C ALA A 14 -30.08 -9.64 -2.56
N ASP A 15 -29.09 -9.79 -3.44
CA ASP A 15 -27.68 -9.41 -3.23
C ASP A 15 -27.39 -7.91 -3.51
N SER A 16 -28.40 -7.04 -3.37
CA SER A 16 -28.36 -5.67 -3.90
C SER A 16 -27.26 -4.79 -3.29
N GLY A 17 -27.03 -4.88 -1.98
CA GLY A 17 -25.98 -4.12 -1.30
C GLY A 17 -24.57 -4.50 -1.77
N MET A 18 -24.29 -5.80 -1.93
CA MET A 18 -23.02 -6.27 -2.47
C MET A 18 -22.95 -6.08 -3.99
N SER A 19 -24.08 -5.98 -4.70
CA SER A 19 -24.11 -5.65 -6.12
C SER A 19 -23.61 -4.23 -6.32
N ALA A 20 -24.20 -3.27 -5.62
CA ALA A 20 -23.76 -1.87 -5.64
C ALA A 20 -22.30 -1.66 -5.19
N HIS A 21 -21.78 -2.50 -4.28
CA HIS A 21 -20.35 -2.44 -3.88
C HIS A 21 -19.40 -2.97 -4.96
N ILE A 22 -19.71 -4.12 -5.57
CA ILE A 22 -18.88 -4.72 -6.64
C ILE A 22 -18.96 -3.91 -7.93
N GLU A 23 -20.17 -3.46 -8.31
CA GLU A 23 -20.46 -2.65 -9.51
C GLU A 23 -20.06 -1.16 -9.32
N ARG A 24 -19.46 -0.82 -8.17
CA ARG A 24 -18.97 0.53 -7.80
C ARG A 24 -20.02 1.63 -7.79
N THR A 25 -21.31 1.28 -7.75
CA THR A 25 -22.42 2.22 -7.53
C THR A 25 -22.40 2.84 -6.13
N ILE A 26 -21.77 2.17 -5.16
CA ILE A 26 -21.47 2.72 -3.82
C ILE A 26 -19.96 2.67 -3.58
N GLN A 27 -19.36 3.85 -3.36
CA GLN A 27 -17.95 3.99 -3.03
C GLN A 27 -17.66 3.54 -1.58
N SER A 28 -16.67 2.66 -1.38
CA SER A 28 -16.15 2.35 -0.04
C SER A 28 -14.88 3.16 0.28
N LYS A 29 -14.61 3.40 1.57
CA LYS A 29 -13.50 4.25 2.05
C LYS A 29 -12.12 3.85 1.52
N ASN A 30 -11.90 2.55 1.31
CA ASN A 30 -10.60 2.01 0.88
C ASN A 30 -10.53 1.80 -0.65
N THR A 31 -11.46 2.37 -1.43
CA THR A 31 -11.48 2.28 -2.90
C THR A 31 -10.92 3.55 -3.52
N ASP A 32 -9.80 3.41 -4.22
CA ASP A 32 -9.29 4.43 -5.14
C ASP A 32 -10.28 4.63 -6.32
N PRO A 33 -10.93 5.81 -6.45
CA PRO A 33 -11.86 6.08 -7.55
C PRO A 33 -11.18 6.02 -8.91
N THR A 34 -9.91 6.47 -9.00
CA THR A 34 -9.19 6.63 -10.26
C THR A 34 -8.92 5.29 -10.94
N ARG A 35 -8.80 4.20 -10.16
CA ARG A 35 -8.50 2.84 -10.64
C ARG A 35 -9.74 1.98 -10.88
N THR A 36 -10.95 2.50 -10.65
CA THR A 36 -12.20 1.72 -10.83
C THR A 36 -12.41 1.22 -12.27
N HIS A 37 -11.91 1.95 -13.26
CA HIS A 37 -11.96 1.60 -14.68
C HIS A 37 -11.11 0.37 -15.05
N LEU A 38 -10.21 -0.10 -14.17
CA LEU A 38 -9.40 -1.30 -14.38
C LEU A 38 -10.14 -2.60 -14.00
N ASN A 39 -11.26 -2.50 -13.27
CA ASN A 39 -12.07 -3.65 -12.90
C ASN A 39 -12.65 -4.30 -14.18
N ARG A 40 -12.61 -5.63 -14.26
CA ARG A 40 -13.15 -6.39 -15.40
C ARG A 40 -14.27 -7.30 -14.95
N GLU A 41 -15.38 -7.27 -15.68
CA GLU A 41 -16.44 -8.26 -15.55
C GLU A 41 -16.13 -9.44 -16.49
N LEU A 42 -16.09 -10.66 -15.93
CA LEU A 42 -15.70 -11.87 -16.65
C LEU A 42 -16.90 -12.70 -17.16
N ILE A 43 -18.12 -12.27 -16.84
CA ILE A 43 -19.37 -12.97 -17.15
C ILE A 43 -20.31 -11.97 -17.82
N GLN A 44 -20.76 -12.27 -19.04
CA GLN A 44 -21.76 -11.45 -19.72
C GLN A 44 -23.16 -11.72 -19.17
N PHE A 45 -23.95 -10.67 -18.96
CA PHE A 45 -25.36 -10.80 -18.60
C PHE A 45 -26.26 -11.05 -19.83
N PRO A 46 -27.45 -11.67 -19.66
CA PRO A 46 -28.44 -11.79 -20.72
C PRO A 46 -28.94 -10.43 -21.23
N ASP A 47 -29.48 -10.39 -22.46
CA ASP A 47 -30.02 -9.16 -23.05
C ASP A 47 -31.05 -8.48 -22.14
N GLY A 48 -30.89 -7.16 -21.97
CA GLY A 48 -31.73 -6.34 -21.08
C GLY A 48 -31.38 -6.40 -19.59
N VAL A 49 -30.50 -7.31 -19.15
CA VAL A 49 -30.03 -7.39 -17.76
C VAL A 49 -28.83 -6.47 -17.55
N ARG A 50 -28.93 -5.52 -16.61
CA ARG A 50 -27.94 -4.44 -16.41
C ARG A 50 -27.10 -4.54 -15.12
N ASN A 51 -27.36 -5.52 -14.26
CA ASN A 51 -26.62 -5.72 -13.01
C ASN A 51 -26.78 -7.15 -12.48
N ARG A 52 -25.92 -7.53 -11.53
CA ARG A 52 -25.86 -8.89 -10.97
C ARG A 52 -27.14 -9.28 -10.22
N THR A 53 -27.78 -8.35 -9.50
CA THR A 53 -29.02 -8.65 -8.77
C THR A 53 -30.15 -9.05 -9.73
N VAL A 54 -30.30 -8.33 -10.85
CA VAL A 54 -31.26 -8.68 -11.91
C VAL A 54 -30.83 -9.97 -12.62
N ALA A 55 -29.53 -10.21 -12.84
CA ALA A 55 -29.04 -11.46 -13.44
C ALA A 55 -29.39 -12.70 -12.60
N ILE A 56 -29.17 -12.64 -11.28
CA ILE A 56 -29.55 -13.70 -10.34
C ILE A 56 -31.07 -13.92 -10.40
N GLN A 57 -31.87 -12.85 -10.32
CA GLN A 57 -33.34 -12.98 -10.34
C GLN A 57 -33.87 -13.49 -11.69
N HIS A 58 -33.29 -13.07 -12.81
CA HIS A 58 -33.61 -13.56 -14.14
C HIS A 58 -33.37 -15.07 -14.23
N HIS A 59 -32.16 -15.52 -13.85
CA HIS A 59 -31.83 -16.95 -13.83
C HIS A 59 -32.78 -17.77 -12.96
N LEU A 60 -33.10 -17.29 -11.74
CA LEU A 60 -34.05 -17.96 -10.85
C LEU A 60 -35.48 -18.02 -11.43
N ASN A 61 -35.91 -16.99 -12.17
CA ASN A 61 -37.21 -16.96 -12.83
C ASN A 61 -37.27 -17.92 -14.04
N THR A 62 -36.19 -18.05 -14.80
CA THR A 62 -36.14 -18.89 -16.01
C THR A 62 -35.71 -20.34 -15.74
N ALA A 63 -35.20 -20.67 -14.55
CA ALA A 63 -34.73 -22.00 -14.15
C ALA A 63 -35.83 -23.08 -13.98
N GLY A 64 -37.08 -22.85 -14.41
CA GLY A 64 -38.15 -23.85 -14.38
C GLY A 64 -38.57 -24.30 -12.97
N LEU A 65 -38.39 -23.45 -11.95
CA LEU A 65 -38.63 -23.79 -10.55
C LEU A 65 -40.11 -24.07 -10.27
N LYS A 66 -40.43 -25.33 -9.93
CA LYS A 66 -41.81 -25.78 -9.64
C LYS A 66 -42.39 -25.29 -8.31
N ARG A 67 -41.61 -24.58 -7.48
CA ARG A 67 -42.00 -24.08 -6.15
C ARG A 67 -41.34 -22.72 -5.88
N LYS A 68 -42.04 -21.86 -5.14
CA LYS A 68 -41.55 -20.52 -4.76
C LYS A 68 -40.32 -20.63 -3.84
N ILE A 69 -39.30 -19.80 -4.11
CA ILE A 69 -38.10 -19.68 -3.31
C ILE A 69 -38.45 -19.11 -1.91
N GLY A 70 -38.01 -19.79 -0.86
CA GLY A 70 -38.26 -19.41 0.53
C GLY A 70 -37.42 -18.22 0.99
N LYS A 71 -37.98 -17.41 1.90
CA LYS A 71 -37.39 -16.14 2.41
C LYS A 71 -35.96 -16.22 3.00
N ASN A 72 -35.48 -17.43 3.29
CA ASN A 72 -34.18 -17.71 3.90
C ASN A 72 -33.30 -18.63 3.02
N GLN A 73 -33.78 -19.03 1.83
CA GLN A 73 -32.97 -19.81 0.90
C GLN A 73 -31.84 -18.95 0.33
N VAL A 74 -30.71 -19.60 0.07
CA VAL A 74 -29.52 -18.98 -0.53
C VAL A 74 -29.78 -18.83 -2.02
N GLN A 75 -29.69 -17.60 -2.53
CA GLN A 75 -29.95 -17.28 -3.95
C GLN A 75 -28.66 -17.21 -4.76
N ALA A 76 -27.53 -16.91 -4.11
CA ALA A 76 -26.20 -16.97 -4.70
C ALA A 76 -25.15 -17.35 -3.65
N ILE A 77 -24.04 -17.91 -4.10
CA ILE A 77 -22.83 -18.10 -3.29
C ILE A 77 -21.78 -17.14 -3.86
N ARG A 78 -21.36 -16.18 -3.04
CA ARG A 78 -20.26 -15.28 -3.38
C ARG A 78 -18.94 -16.01 -3.14
N ILE A 79 -18.03 -15.93 -4.09
CA ILE A 79 -16.71 -16.54 -3.99
C ILE A 79 -15.67 -15.43 -4.09
N VAL A 80 -14.88 -15.26 -3.04
CA VAL A 80 -13.68 -14.41 -3.04
C VAL A 80 -12.49 -15.32 -3.29
N LEU A 81 -11.78 -15.05 -4.39
CA LEU A 81 -10.54 -15.73 -4.77
C LEU A 81 -9.41 -14.69 -4.80
N THR A 82 -8.39 -14.85 -3.96
CA THR A 82 -7.27 -13.92 -3.84
C THR A 82 -6.03 -14.59 -3.22
N GLY A 83 -4.95 -13.84 -3.05
CA GLY A 83 -3.73 -14.22 -2.32
C GLY A 83 -3.20 -13.03 -1.51
N THR A 84 -1.92 -13.04 -1.13
CA THR A 84 -1.28 -11.83 -0.60
C THR A 84 -1.05 -10.83 -1.73
N HIS A 85 -0.80 -9.55 -1.42
CA HIS A 85 -0.52 -8.53 -2.44
C HIS A 85 0.65 -8.93 -3.35
N ALA A 86 1.76 -9.39 -2.75
CA ALA A 86 2.95 -9.80 -3.47
C ALA A 86 2.72 -11.04 -4.36
N ASP A 87 1.98 -12.04 -3.90
CA ASP A 87 1.69 -13.22 -4.73
C ASP A 87 0.75 -12.87 -5.90
N MET A 88 -0.23 -11.97 -5.69
CA MET A 88 -1.16 -11.55 -6.74
C MET A 88 -0.46 -10.70 -7.82
N GLU A 89 0.46 -9.83 -7.43
CA GLU A 89 1.34 -9.10 -8.36
C GLU A 89 2.27 -10.07 -9.12
N GLN A 90 2.83 -11.08 -8.45
CA GLN A 90 3.62 -12.12 -9.10
C GLN A 90 2.80 -12.93 -10.12
N ILE A 91 1.54 -13.25 -9.82
CA ILE A 91 0.64 -13.96 -10.75
C ILE A 91 0.36 -13.13 -12.00
N GLU A 92 0.13 -11.82 -11.86
CA GLU A 92 -0.07 -10.91 -13.00
C GLU A 92 1.17 -10.87 -13.93
N GLN A 93 2.38 -10.97 -13.36
CA GLN A 93 3.64 -10.88 -14.11
C GLN A 93 4.13 -12.22 -14.69
N MET A 94 3.94 -13.35 -13.99
CA MET A 94 4.69 -14.59 -14.26
C MET A 94 3.88 -15.76 -14.82
N ALA A 95 2.54 -15.65 -14.93
CA ALA A 95 1.60 -16.68 -15.41
C ALA A 95 1.61 -18.06 -14.69
N ALA A 96 2.58 -18.34 -13.81
CA ALA A 96 2.65 -19.54 -12.98
C ALA A 96 2.20 -19.23 -11.54
N TYR A 97 1.22 -19.99 -11.04
CA TYR A 97 0.63 -19.77 -9.73
C TYR A 97 1.53 -20.29 -8.60
N GLY A 98 2.42 -19.45 -8.06
CA GLY A 98 3.31 -19.77 -6.92
C GLY A 98 2.63 -19.89 -5.55
N LEU A 99 1.30 -20.06 -5.52
CA LEU A 99 0.48 -20.08 -4.30
C LEU A 99 0.40 -21.48 -3.67
N GLN A 100 0.48 -21.54 -2.35
CA GLN A 100 0.30 -22.78 -1.60
C GLN A 100 -1.15 -22.96 -1.11
N ARG A 101 -1.55 -24.22 -0.89
CA ARG A 101 -2.83 -24.55 -0.23
C ARG A 101 -2.80 -24.14 1.25
N GLY A 102 -3.93 -23.67 1.78
CA GLY A 102 -4.05 -23.35 3.21
C GLY A 102 -3.73 -24.54 4.13
N VAL A 103 -3.26 -24.23 5.35
CA VAL A 103 -2.84 -25.22 6.35
C VAL A 103 -3.95 -26.24 6.64
N LYS A 104 -3.63 -27.53 6.55
CA LYS A 104 -4.58 -28.61 6.84
C LYS A 104 -4.84 -28.64 8.35
N GLY A 105 -6.11 -28.55 8.76
CA GLY A 105 -6.48 -28.50 10.17
C GLY A 105 -6.30 -27.13 10.83
N SER A 106 -6.23 -26.04 10.03
CA SER A 106 -6.19 -24.68 10.57
C SER A 106 -7.39 -24.39 11.49
N GLU A 107 -7.11 -23.94 12.71
CA GLU A 107 -8.10 -23.51 13.70
C GLU A 107 -8.50 -22.02 13.54
N ALA A 108 -7.93 -21.33 12.55
CA ALA A 108 -8.19 -19.92 12.30
C ALA A 108 -9.68 -19.65 12.04
N GLN A 109 -10.29 -18.81 12.89
CA GLN A 109 -11.67 -18.38 12.72
C GLN A 109 -11.77 -17.25 11.69
N HIS A 110 -12.82 -17.27 10.88
CA HIS A 110 -13.11 -16.18 9.97
C HIS A 110 -13.58 -14.94 10.74
N ILE A 111 -12.84 -13.84 10.58
CA ILE A 111 -13.21 -12.50 11.04
C ILE A 111 -13.64 -11.65 9.84
N SER A 112 -14.58 -10.72 10.04
CA SER A 112 -14.99 -9.79 8.99
C SER A 112 -13.87 -8.80 8.65
N MET A 113 -13.93 -8.20 7.45
CA MET A 113 -12.97 -7.16 7.05
C MET A 113 -12.87 -6.00 8.05
N HIS A 114 -13.97 -5.64 8.72
CA HIS A 114 -13.98 -4.57 9.71
C HIS A 114 -13.30 -4.97 11.02
N GLU A 115 -13.46 -6.22 11.46
CA GLU A 115 -12.75 -6.78 12.60
C GLU A 115 -11.26 -6.93 12.30
N TYR A 116 -10.90 -7.40 11.10
CA TYR A 116 -9.51 -7.50 10.64
C TYR A 116 -8.78 -6.15 10.65
N TYR A 117 -9.37 -5.09 10.09
CA TYR A 117 -8.76 -3.76 10.15
C TYR A 117 -8.67 -3.22 11.57
N ARG A 118 -9.65 -3.49 12.44
CA ARG A 118 -9.58 -3.12 13.87
C ARG A 118 -8.45 -3.85 14.60
N SER A 119 -8.28 -5.16 14.40
CA SER A 119 -7.19 -5.91 15.02
C SER A 119 -5.83 -5.46 14.52
N LEU A 120 -5.71 -5.12 13.23
CA LEU A 120 -4.47 -4.60 12.65
C LEU A 120 -4.07 -3.25 13.28
N ILE A 121 -5.04 -2.33 13.45
CA ILE A 121 -4.81 -1.04 14.10
C ILE A 121 -4.40 -1.24 15.57
N ALA A 122 -5.16 -2.06 16.32
CA ALA A 122 -4.87 -2.32 17.73
C ALA A 122 -3.49 -2.98 17.95
N GLN A 123 -3.09 -3.89 17.06
CA GLN A 123 -1.74 -4.49 17.07
C GLN A 123 -0.64 -3.45 16.76
N GLY A 124 -0.91 -2.50 15.87
CA GLY A 124 0.01 -1.39 15.59
C GLY A 124 0.16 -0.43 16.77
N GLU A 125 -0.94 -0.09 17.44
CA GLU A 125 -0.96 0.74 18.65
C GLU A 125 -0.25 0.05 19.82
N ASP A 126 -0.50 -1.23 20.06
CA ASP A 126 0.17 -2.04 21.09
C ASP A 126 1.68 -2.17 20.81
N LEU A 127 2.07 -2.43 19.56
CA LEU A 127 3.48 -2.48 19.16
C LEU A 127 4.17 -1.12 19.35
N GLN A 128 3.51 -0.01 19.04
CA GLN A 128 4.02 1.34 19.34
C GLN A 128 4.20 1.58 20.84
N ALA A 129 3.24 1.15 21.67
CA ALA A 129 3.34 1.26 23.13
C ALA A 129 4.53 0.44 23.66
N ASN A 130 4.68 -0.80 23.21
CA ASN A 130 5.78 -1.68 23.57
C ASN A 130 7.15 -1.11 23.15
N ILE A 131 7.29 -0.60 21.92
CA ILE A 131 8.52 0.09 21.47
C ILE A 131 8.83 1.31 22.37
N THR A 132 7.81 2.11 22.70
CA THR A 132 7.98 3.29 23.55
C THR A 132 8.42 2.92 24.98
N GLN A 133 7.88 1.83 25.53
CA GLN A 133 8.29 1.31 26.83
C GLN A 133 9.73 0.76 26.81
N LEU A 134 10.09 -0.05 25.80
CA LEU A 134 11.44 -0.59 25.65
C LEU A 134 12.50 0.51 25.52
N LEU A 135 12.22 1.58 24.75
CA LEU A 135 13.11 2.74 24.66
C LEU A 135 13.31 3.44 26.02
N LYS A 136 12.25 3.53 26.84
CA LYS A 136 12.31 4.12 28.19
C LYS A 136 13.06 3.24 29.19
N GLU A 137 12.96 1.93 29.06
CA GLU A 137 13.72 0.96 29.86
C GLU A 137 15.20 0.94 29.45
N GLN A 138 15.49 1.01 28.15
CA GLN A 138 16.84 1.15 27.62
C GLN A 138 17.54 2.41 28.15
N GLU A 139 16.85 3.55 28.21
CA GLU A 139 17.45 4.79 28.70
C GLU A 139 17.78 4.73 30.21
N LYS A 140 16.86 4.20 31.02
CA LYS A 140 17.13 3.93 32.44
C LYS A 140 18.29 2.97 32.66
N ALA A 141 18.42 1.93 31.82
CA ALA A 141 19.54 0.99 31.91
C ALA A 141 20.88 1.70 31.67
N LYS A 142 20.95 2.64 30.71
CA LYS A 142 22.15 3.48 30.49
C LYS A 142 22.48 4.35 31.69
N GLU A 143 21.48 4.98 32.32
CA GLU A 143 21.68 5.80 33.53
C GLU A 143 22.29 4.96 34.67
N VAL A 144 21.72 3.77 34.94
CA VAL A 144 22.23 2.86 35.98
C VAL A 144 23.63 2.34 35.65
N ILE A 145 23.94 2.05 34.37
CA ILE A 145 25.30 1.67 33.95
C ILE A 145 26.29 2.82 34.20
N ALA A 146 25.92 4.07 33.89
CA ALA A 146 26.78 5.23 34.13
C ALA A 146 27.04 5.47 35.64
N GLU A 147 26.02 5.30 36.48
CA GLU A 147 26.16 5.36 37.95
C GLU A 147 27.03 4.21 38.49
N ALA A 148 26.86 2.99 37.98
CA ALA A 148 27.68 1.84 38.33
C ALA A 148 29.15 2.01 37.91
N GLU A 149 29.43 2.62 36.76
CA GLU A 149 30.78 2.99 36.36
C GLU A 149 31.39 4.04 37.29
N GLN A 150 30.62 5.05 37.69
CA GLN A 150 31.11 6.12 38.55
C GLN A 150 31.41 5.62 39.97
N THR A 151 30.47 4.88 40.57
CA THR A 151 30.68 4.24 41.88
C THR A 151 31.85 3.25 41.87
N ARG A 152 32.07 2.51 40.77
CA ARG A 152 33.26 1.66 40.57
C ARG A 152 34.57 2.46 40.50
N LYS A 153 34.58 3.65 39.86
CA LYS A 153 35.75 4.56 39.84
C LYS A 153 36.03 5.10 41.25
N ASP A 154 35.00 5.55 41.97
CA ASP A 154 35.13 6.06 43.34
C ASP A 154 35.56 4.96 44.33
N PHE A 155 35.02 3.74 44.22
CA PHE A 155 35.46 2.59 45.02
C PHE A 155 36.92 2.21 44.74
N ALA A 156 37.37 2.30 43.48
CA ALA A 156 38.78 2.08 43.14
C ALA A 156 39.70 3.14 43.78
N ARG A 157 39.26 4.42 43.84
CA ARG A 157 39.96 5.50 44.54
C ARG A 157 40.02 5.25 46.05
N ILE A 158 38.86 4.99 46.68
CA ILE A 158 38.76 4.70 48.11
C ILE A 158 39.60 3.47 48.47
N LYS A 159 39.65 2.43 47.63
CA LYS A 159 40.49 1.24 47.87
C LYS A 159 41.99 1.54 47.76
N ALA A 160 42.39 2.47 46.89
CA ALA A 160 43.78 2.92 46.82
C ALA A 160 44.16 3.76 48.05
N GLU A 161 43.32 4.72 48.42
CA GLU A 161 43.45 5.55 49.63
C GLU A 161 43.49 4.69 50.90
N ALA A 162 42.53 3.77 51.07
CA ALA A 162 42.47 2.83 52.17
C ALA A 162 43.70 1.91 52.24
N LYS A 163 44.23 1.44 51.11
CA LYS A 163 45.49 0.66 51.11
C LYS A 163 46.69 1.52 51.56
N THR A 164 46.72 2.81 51.21
CA THR A 164 47.77 3.72 51.68
C THR A 164 47.60 4.13 53.15
N GLU A 165 46.38 4.15 53.68
CA GLU A 165 46.11 4.39 55.10
C GLU A 165 46.23 3.11 55.95
N GLU A 166 45.90 1.91 55.47
CA GLU A 166 46.19 0.65 56.16
C GLU A 166 47.69 0.44 56.31
N LEU A 167 48.50 0.80 55.30
CA LEU A 167 49.96 0.79 55.40
C LEU A 167 50.53 1.81 56.41
N LYS A 168 49.74 2.79 56.86
CA LYS A 168 50.08 3.69 57.97
C LYS A 168 49.49 3.24 59.31
N ASN A 169 48.29 2.66 59.28
CA ASN A 169 47.44 2.37 60.43
C ASN A 169 47.38 0.86 60.77
N SER A 170 48.33 0.04 60.28
CA SER A 170 48.40 -1.41 60.54
C SER A 170 48.83 -1.77 61.98
N ALA A 171 48.25 -1.08 62.96
CA ALA A 171 47.93 -1.60 64.28
C ALA A 171 46.68 -2.54 64.27
N THR A 172 46.36 -3.10 63.09
CA THR A 172 45.65 -4.36 62.74
C THR A 172 44.25 -4.69 63.30
N LYS A 173 43.92 -4.44 64.56
CA LYS A 173 43.15 -5.44 65.34
C LYS A 173 41.62 -5.28 65.43
N THR A 174 40.97 -4.36 64.71
CA THR A 174 39.54 -4.00 64.95
C THR A 174 38.58 -4.37 63.81
N ALA A 175 39.06 -4.59 62.58
CA ALA A 175 38.19 -4.72 61.39
C ALA A 175 37.32 -5.99 61.38
N THR A 176 37.85 -7.13 61.84
CA THR A 176 37.18 -8.44 61.77
C THR A 176 35.94 -8.54 62.67
N THR A 177 35.91 -7.85 63.81
CA THR A 177 34.78 -7.92 64.75
C THR A 177 33.58 -7.10 64.28
N ALA A 178 33.82 -5.96 63.63
CA ALA A 178 32.76 -5.10 63.08
C ALA A 178 32.08 -5.74 61.85
N LEU A 179 32.85 -6.37 60.96
CA LEU A 179 32.33 -7.12 59.81
C LEU A 179 31.39 -8.27 60.25
N ASN A 180 31.81 -9.06 61.22
CA ASN A 180 30.99 -10.17 61.74
C ASN A 180 29.72 -9.70 62.47
N GLY A 181 29.77 -8.54 63.14
CA GLY A 181 28.61 -7.95 63.81
C GLY A 181 27.52 -7.43 62.86
N LEU A 182 27.91 -6.95 61.67
CA LEU A 182 26.97 -6.44 60.67
C LEU A 182 26.26 -7.56 59.90
N ASN A 183 26.97 -8.65 59.53
CA ASN A 183 26.34 -9.80 58.86
C ASN A 183 25.26 -10.47 59.74
N SER A 184 25.51 -10.57 61.06
CA SER A 184 24.55 -11.16 62.01
C SER A 184 23.22 -10.38 62.15
N LEU A 185 23.20 -9.09 61.75
CA LEU A 185 22.03 -8.21 61.86
C LEU A 185 21.17 -8.15 60.58
N LEU A 186 21.76 -8.40 59.40
CA LEU A 186 21.02 -8.61 58.16
C LEU A 186 20.92 -10.11 57.85
N GLY A 187 19.89 -10.76 58.40
CA GLY A 187 19.73 -12.22 58.38
C GLY A 187 20.11 -12.90 57.05
N ASP A 188 21.19 -13.69 57.11
CA ASP A 188 21.92 -14.26 55.96
C ASP A 188 21.02 -14.89 54.88
N ASN A 189 19.93 -15.54 55.30
CA ASN A 189 18.99 -16.20 54.40
C ASN A 189 18.32 -15.25 53.38
N LYS A 190 18.14 -13.96 53.74
CA LYS A 190 17.56 -12.96 52.82
C LYS A 190 18.62 -12.40 51.87
N VAL A 191 19.83 -12.16 52.36
CA VAL A 191 20.97 -11.67 51.55
C VAL A 191 21.35 -12.71 50.50
N ASN A 192 21.63 -13.95 50.92
CA ASN A 192 21.96 -15.06 50.01
C ASN A 192 20.86 -15.36 48.98
N ARG A 193 19.59 -15.09 49.32
CA ARG A 193 18.47 -15.24 48.38
C ARG A 193 18.47 -14.11 47.33
N LEU A 194 18.62 -12.87 47.76
CA LEU A 194 18.68 -11.71 46.86
C LEU A 194 19.91 -11.78 45.93
N GLU A 195 21.06 -12.23 46.43
CA GLU A 195 22.25 -12.46 45.60
C GLU A 195 22.00 -13.52 44.51
N LYS A 196 21.30 -14.62 44.84
CA LYS A 196 20.93 -15.64 43.86
C LYS A 196 19.92 -15.13 42.83
N GLU A 197 18.89 -14.40 43.26
CA GLU A 197 17.91 -13.77 42.37
C GLU A 197 18.60 -12.77 41.43
N ASN A 198 19.50 -11.94 41.94
CA ASN A 198 20.25 -10.96 41.13
C ASN A 198 21.21 -11.65 40.13
N ALA A 199 21.94 -12.70 40.57
CA ALA A 199 22.80 -13.50 39.69
C ALA A 199 22.03 -14.38 38.67
N GLN A 200 20.72 -14.55 38.85
CA GLN A 200 19.84 -15.17 37.85
C GLN A 200 19.34 -14.12 36.85
N LEU A 201 18.86 -12.97 37.33
CA LEU A 201 18.43 -11.84 36.49
C LEU A 201 19.56 -11.36 35.55
N HIS A 202 20.80 -11.27 36.04
CA HIS A 202 21.93 -10.93 35.17
C HIS A 202 22.16 -11.91 34.02
N ARG A 203 21.97 -13.22 34.24
CA ARG A 203 22.08 -14.25 33.19
C ARG A 203 20.93 -14.20 32.20
N GLU A 204 19.72 -13.90 32.67
CA GLU A 204 18.54 -13.75 31.81
C GLU A 204 18.66 -12.49 30.91
N VAL A 205 19.19 -11.38 31.45
CA VAL A 205 19.53 -10.19 30.66
C VAL A 205 20.63 -10.47 29.63
N GLU A 206 21.63 -11.29 29.97
CA GLU A 206 22.70 -11.68 29.04
C GLU A 206 22.17 -12.52 27.87
N ASP A 207 21.35 -13.53 28.14
CA ASP A 207 20.71 -14.36 27.09
C ASP A 207 19.73 -13.55 26.22
N LEU A 208 18.92 -12.66 26.82
CA LEU A 208 18.04 -11.76 26.07
C LEU A 208 18.82 -10.80 25.15
N ASN A 209 19.96 -10.27 25.61
CA ASN A 209 20.83 -9.45 24.77
C ASN A 209 21.41 -10.25 23.60
N GLU A 210 21.85 -11.50 23.82
CA GLU A 210 22.28 -12.36 22.71
C GLU A 210 21.15 -12.62 21.70
N GLN A 211 19.91 -12.82 22.15
CA GLN A 211 18.77 -13.00 21.26
C GLN A 211 18.46 -11.73 20.45
N ILE A 212 18.56 -10.54 21.06
CA ILE A 212 18.37 -9.25 20.39
C ILE A 212 19.44 -9.04 19.30
N GLU A 213 20.72 -9.33 19.58
CA GLU A 213 21.79 -9.20 18.58
C GLU A 213 21.63 -10.16 17.40
N ARG A 214 21.17 -11.40 17.64
CA ARG A 214 20.82 -12.35 16.57
C ARG A 214 19.65 -11.83 15.72
N LEU A 215 18.60 -11.28 16.36
CA LEU A 215 17.45 -10.70 15.67
C LEU A 215 17.82 -9.46 14.83
N HIS A 216 18.66 -8.56 15.36
CA HIS A 216 19.20 -7.43 14.60
C HIS A 216 20.00 -7.90 13.38
N THR A 217 20.87 -8.91 13.56
CA THR A 217 21.68 -9.49 12.49
C THR A 217 20.81 -10.08 11.38
N ASP A 218 19.74 -10.80 11.73
CA ASP A 218 18.85 -11.40 10.73
C ASP A 218 17.91 -10.37 10.07
N MET A 219 17.47 -9.35 10.79
CA MET A 219 16.75 -8.21 10.21
C MET A 219 17.62 -7.44 9.21
N GLN A 220 18.91 -7.24 9.52
CA GLN A 220 19.86 -6.62 8.60
C GLN A 220 20.04 -7.45 7.33
N LYS A 221 20.28 -8.77 7.45
CA LYS A 221 20.33 -9.67 6.28
C LYS A 221 19.05 -9.66 5.45
N LEU A 222 17.87 -9.58 6.09
CA LEU A 222 16.59 -9.52 5.41
C LEU A 222 16.45 -8.22 4.61
N ASN A 223 16.84 -7.08 5.18
CA ASN A 223 16.87 -5.79 4.50
C ASN A 223 17.86 -5.80 3.31
N ASP A 224 19.06 -6.35 3.50
CA ASP A 224 20.07 -6.49 2.42
C ASP A 224 19.61 -7.44 1.30
N ASN A 225 18.84 -8.47 1.62
CA ASN A 225 18.20 -9.34 0.63
C ASN A 225 17.13 -8.57 -0.15
N HIS A 226 16.23 -7.89 0.55
CA HIS A 226 15.13 -7.14 -0.05
C HIS A 226 15.63 -6.00 -0.95
N ALA A 227 16.63 -5.24 -0.50
CA ALA A 227 17.28 -4.20 -1.31
C ALA A 227 17.92 -4.77 -2.59
N ARG A 228 18.54 -5.96 -2.52
CA ARG A 228 19.08 -6.65 -3.70
C ARG A 228 18.00 -7.15 -4.64
N GLU A 229 16.84 -7.58 -4.14
CA GLU A 229 15.70 -7.98 -4.97
C GLU A 229 15.07 -6.77 -5.68
N LEU A 230 14.83 -5.67 -4.96
CA LEU A 230 14.34 -4.40 -5.52
C LEU A 230 15.25 -3.86 -6.63
N ASN A 231 16.57 -3.89 -6.43
CA ASN A 231 17.51 -3.45 -7.46
C ASN A 231 17.44 -4.35 -8.70
N ARG A 232 17.36 -5.67 -8.54
CA ARG A 232 17.23 -6.63 -9.66
C ARG A 232 15.92 -6.48 -10.43
N THR A 233 14.79 -6.23 -9.76
CA THR A 233 13.50 -6.01 -10.45
C THR A 233 13.50 -4.67 -11.19
N ASN A 234 14.04 -3.62 -10.57
CA ASN A 234 14.19 -2.31 -11.20
C ASN A 234 15.13 -2.36 -12.43
N GLU A 235 16.26 -3.07 -12.35
CA GLU A 235 17.17 -3.29 -13.48
C GLU A 235 16.47 -4.02 -14.64
N LYS A 236 15.71 -5.09 -14.37
CA LYS A 236 14.93 -5.81 -15.39
C LYS A 236 13.88 -4.89 -16.03
N HIS A 237 13.10 -4.18 -15.23
CA HIS A 237 12.08 -3.27 -15.73
C HIS A 237 12.70 -2.15 -16.57
N GLN A 238 13.85 -1.61 -16.15
CA GLN A 238 14.59 -0.60 -16.92
C GLN A 238 15.12 -1.15 -18.25
N GLN A 239 15.56 -2.43 -18.30
CA GLN A 239 15.94 -3.11 -19.54
C GLN A 239 14.74 -3.32 -20.47
N GLU A 240 13.58 -3.73 -19.96
CA GLU A 240 12.33 -3.88 -20.73
C GLU A 240 11.87 -2.54 -21.30
N VAL A 241 11.82 -1.48 -20.48
CA VAL A 241 11.52 -0.11 -20.92
C VAL A 241 12.48 0.36 -22.02
N ASN A 242 13.78 0.06 -21.90
CA ASN A 242 14.76 0.42 -22.94
C ASN A 242 14.59 -0.41 -24.22
N ASN A 243 14.21 -1.68 -24.11
CA ASN A 243 13.87 -2.54 -25.25
C ASN A 243 12.62 -2.04 -25.99
N LEU A 244 11.58 -1.64 -25.25
CA LEU A 244 10.35 -1.07 -25.80
C LEU A 244 10.60 0.28 -26.47
N LYS A 245 11.36 1.19 -25.86
CA LYS A 245 11.79 2.46 -26.48
C LYS A 245 12.51 2.21 -27.81
N ARG A 246 13.48 1.29 -27.84
CA ARG A 246 14.20 0.90 -29.06
C ARG A 246 13.29 0.30 -30.13
N LEU A 247 12.23 -0.42 -29.74
CA LEU A 247 11.23 -0.94 -30.68
C LEU A 247 10.38 0.20 -31.25
N ILE A 248 9.88 1.11 -30.42
CA ILE A 248 9.12 2.30 -30.82
C ILE A 248 9.95 3.18 -31.78
N ASP A 249 11.24 3.41 -31.50
CA ASP A 249 12.14 4.16 -32.37
C ASP A 249 12.32 3.51 -33.75
N LYS A 250 12.37 2.17 -33.83
CA LYS A 250 12.36 1.44 -35.10
C LYS A 250 11.02 1.58 -35.82
N THR A 251 9.91 1.43 -35.10
CA THR A 251 8.56 1.59 -35.65
C THR A 251 8.34 3.01 -36.22
N TYR A 252 8.81 4.05 -35.54
CA TYR A 252 8.73 5.43 -36.04
C TYR A 252 9.60 5.68 -37.29
N LYS A 253 10.72 4.97 -37.45
CA LYS A 253 11.55 5.02 -38.67
C LYS A 253 10.90 4.29 -39.85
N TRP A 254 10.30 3.13 -39.61
CA TRP A 254 9.64 2.33 -40.64
C TRP A 254 8.26 2.86 -41.03
N PHE A 255 7.51 3.42 -40.08
CA PHE A 255 6.14 3.89 -40.26
C PHE A 255 5.97 5.34 -39.74
N PRO A 256 6.43 6.37 -40.48
CA PRO A 256 6.27 7.76 -40.07
C PRO A 256 4.81 8.20 -39.84
N SER A 257 3.85 7.53 -40.47
CA SER A 257 2.42 7.70 -40.22
C SER A 257 2.01 7.30 -38.80
N PHE A 258 2.57 6.21 -38.26
CA PHE A 258 2.26 5.70 -36.91
C PHE A 258 2.61 6.73 -35.82
N LYS A 259 3.75 7.44 -35.98
CA LYS A 259 4.12 8.56 -35.10
C LYS A 259 3.06 9.67 -35.08
N ARG A 260 2.43 9.96 -36.23
CA ARG A 260 1.38 10.99 -36.33
C ARG A 260 0.09 10.56 -35.63
N PHE A 261 -0.28 9.28 -35.74
CA PHE A 261 -1.42 8.72 -35.00
C PHE A 261 -1.20 8.82 -33.48
N PHE A 262 -0.04 8.39 -32.98
CA PHE A 262 0.30 8.50 -31.56
C PHE A 262 0.31 9.94 -31.03
N ASN A 263 0.85 10.88 -31.80
CA ASN A 263 0.82 12.30 -31.44
C ASN A 263 -0.63 12.83 -31.36
N MET A 264 -1.50 12.46 -32.30
CA MET A 264 -2.90 12.90 -32.32
C MET A 264 -3.74 12.20 -31.25
N GLU A 265 -3.44 10.95 -30.91
CA GLU A 265 -4.06 10.24 -29.77
C GLU A 265 -3.77 10.98 -28.46
N HIS A 266 -2.51 11.37 -28.24
CA HIS A 266 -2.09 12.15 -27.08
C HIS A 266 -2.73 13.55 -27.08
N GLU A 267 -2.80 14.23 -28.23
CA GLU A 267 -3.45 15.55 -28.36
C GLU A 267 -4.94 15.48 -28.01
N CYS A 268 -5.66 14.44 -28.45
CA CYS A 268 -7.06 14.21 -28.06
C CYS A 268 -7.21 13.94 -26.56
N GLN A 269 -6.36 13.08 -25.98
CA GLN A 269 -6.42 12.76 -24.54
C GLN A 269 -6.12 13.99 -23.67
N ASP A 270 -5.07 14.75 -24.00
CA ASP A 270 -4.71 16.01 -23.34
C ASP A 270 -5.84 17.03 -23.41
N CYS A 271 -6.56 17.09 -24.54
CA CYS A 271 -7.70 17.99 -24.69
C CYS A 271 -8.94 17.57 -23.90
N GLY A 272 -8.97 16.38 -23.28
CA GLY A 272 -10.08 15.90 -22.45
C GLY A 272 -11.04 14.92 -23.14
N PHE A 273 -10.66 14.32 -24.28
CA PHE A 273 -11.41 13.23 -24.91
C PHE A 273 -11.07 11.88 -24.28
N ASN A 274 -12.08 11.06 -24.00
CA ASN A 274 -11.86 9.71 -23.47
C ASN A 274 -11.36 8.73 -24.55
N MET A 275 -10.93 7.53 -24.16
CA MET A 275 -10.34 6.56 -25.07
C MET A 275 -11.27 6.12 -26.22
N GLU A 276 -12.58 6.01 -25.98
CA GLU A 276 -13.56 5.63 -27.00
C GLU A 276 -13.79 6.76 -28.01
N GLN A 277 -13.90 8.00 -27.51
CA GLN A 277 -14.01 9.21 -28.32
C GLN A 277 -12.75 9.42 -29.17
N THR A 278 -11.57 9.31 -28.57
CA THR A 278 -10.27 9.42 -29.24
C THR A 278 -10.11 8.37 -30.34
N ASN A 279 -10.51 7.11 -30.11
CA ASN A 279 -10.53 6.10 -31.17
C ASN A 279 -11.44 6.51 -32.34
N LYS A 280 -12.70 6.89 -32.08
CA LYS A 280 -13.64 7.34 -33.12
C LYS A 280 -13.06 8.48 -33.96
N LEU A 281 -12.48 9.48 -33.28
CA LEU A 281 -11.79 10.63 -33.88
C LEU A 281 -10.62 10.19 -34.79
N LEU A 282 -9.72 9.31 -34.33
CA LEU A 282 -8.56 8.85 -35.12
C LEU A 282 -8.95 8.10 -36.41
N TYR A 283 -10.07 7.37 -36.38
CA TYR A 283 -10.67 6.75 -37.56
C TYR A 283 -11.42 7.75 -38.48
N GLY A 284 -11.47 9.04 -38.13
CA GLY A 284 -12.06 10.12 -38.94
C GLY A 284 -13.54 10.41 -38.66
N HIS A 285 -14.15 9.72 -37.69
CA HIS A 285 -15.54 9.95 -37.31
C HIS A 285 -15.67 11.24 -36.52
N ALA A 286 -16.77 11.96 -36.76
CA ALA A 286 -17.17 13.09 -35.93
C ALA A 286 -17.70 12.60 -34.58
N VAL A 287 -17.36 13.29 -33.50
CA VAL A 287 -17.81 13.02 -32.13
C VAL A 287 -18.47 14.28 -31.58
N ASN A 288 -19.74 14.19 -31.20
CA ASN A 288 -20.40 15.26 -30.45
C ASN A 288 -19.98 15.19 -28.98
N TYR A 289 -19.60 16.33 -28.43
CA TYR A 289 -18.99 16.46 -27.11
C TYR A 289 -19.60 17.65 -26.36
N SER A 290 -20.04 17.40 -25.13
CA SER A 290 -20.34 18.43 -24.13
C SER A 290 -19.52 18.11 -22.88
N GLY A 291 -18.74 19.07 -22.39
CA GLY A 291 -17.80 18.85 -21.29
C GLY A 291 -16.68 19.87 -21.23
N TRP A 292 -15.65 19.59 -20.43
CA TRP A 292 -14.49 20.47 -20.27
C TRP A 292 -13.37 20.08 -21.24
N LEU A 293 -13.07 20.94 -22.21
CA LEU A 293 -11.89 20.80 -23.06
C LEU A 293 -10.70 21.54 -22.44
N HIS A 294 -9.55 20.89 -22.32
CA HIS A 294 -8.32 21.49 -21.80
C HIS A 294 -7.43 22.02 -22.92
N SER A 295 -6.88 23.21 -22.73
CA SER A 295 -5.91 23.81 -23.66
C SER A 295 -4.51 23.77 -23.07
N ASN A 296 -3.64 22.93 -23.63
CA ASN A 296 -2.21 22.88 -23.26
C ASN A 296 -1.48 24.22 -23.52
N GLU A 297 -1.82 24.93 -24.61
CA GLU A 297 -1.21 26.24 -24.98
C GLU A 297 -1.48 27.31 -23.90
N TYR A 298 -2.70 27.33 -23.35
CA TYR A 298 -3.15 28.33 -22.37
C TYR A 298 -3.20 27.84 -20.92
N ARG A 299 -2.96 26.53 -20.69
CA ARG A 299 -3.12 25.81 -19.41
C ARG A 299 -4.46 26.09 -18.72
N ARG A 300 -5.55 26.05 -19.48
CA ARG A 300 -6.91 26.42 -19.05
C ARG A 300 -7.95 25.52 -19.67
N ASN A 301 -9.05 25.33 -18.93
CA ASN A 301 -10.21 24.59 -19.40
C ASN A 301 -11.24 25.55 -20.00
N VAL A 302 -11.96 25.10 -21.02
CA VAL A 302 -13.15 25.76 -21.57
C VAL A 302 -14.30 24.76 -21.50
N LEU A 303 -15.48 25.23 -21.08
CA LEU A 303 -16.70 24.46 -21.17
C LEU A 303 -17.17 24.47 -22.64
N ALA A 304 -17.08 23.32 -23.29
CA ALA A 304 -17.64 23.08 -24.61
C ALA A 304 -19.07 22.55 -24.45
N ASP A 305 -20.04 23.18 -25.10
CA ASP A 305 -21.42 22.71 -25.14
C ASP A 305 -21.81 22.31 -26.56
N ASN A 306 -22.19 21.03 -26.71
CA ASN A 306 -22.63 20.38 -27.93
C ASN A 306 -21.77 20.70 -29.16
N VAL A 307 -20.45 20.60 -29.01
CA VAL A 307 -19.49 20.82 -30.09
C VAL A 307 -19.23 19.52 -30.85
N THR A 308 -19.02 19.63 -32.16
CA THR A 308 -18.62 18.48 -32.99
C THR A 308 -17.10 18.49 -33.15
N ALA A 309 -16.44 17.50 -32.56
CA ALA A 309 -15.02 17.25 -32.73
C ALA A 309 -14.75 16.32 -33.92
N GLN A 310 -13.70 16.57 -34.70
CA GLN A 310 -13.27 15.69 -35.79
C GLN A 310 -11.76 15.81 -36.03
N VAL A 311 -11.08 14.69 -36.32
CA VAL A 311 -9.69 14.71 -36.80
C VAL A 311 -9.69 14.68 -38.33
N ILE A 312 -9.20 15.76 -38.93
CA ILE A 312 -9.12 15.94 -40.39
C ILE A 312 -7.71 15.56 -40.86
N ARG A 313 -7.62 15.01 -42.07
CA ARG A 313 -6.35 14.66 -42.74
C ARG A 313 -6.05 15.66 -43.85
N ASP A 314 -4.91 16.34 -43.72
CA ASP A 314 -4.33 17.22 -44.74
C ASP A 314 -3.74 16.41 -45.91
N GLU A 315 -3.49 17.06 -47.06
CA GLU A 315 -2.86 16.49 -48.27
C GLU A 315 -1.54 15.80 -47.94
N LYS A 316 -0.75 16.38 -47.02
CA LYS A 316 0.52 15.83 -46.54
C LYS A 316 0.34 14.66 -45.55
N ARG A 317 -0.89 14.17 -45.36
CA ARG A 317 -1.32 13.16 -44.38
C ARG A 317 -1.00 13.54 -42.93
N ASN A 318 -1.05 14.84 -42.62
CA ASN A 318 -1.00 15.32 -41.24
C ASN A 318 -2.40 15.22 -40.63
N LEU A 319 -2.48 14.88 -39.35
CA LEU A 319 -3.73 14.83 -38.60
C LEU A 319 -3.90 16.16 -37.86
N PHE A 320 -5.11 16.70 -37.85
CA PHE A 320 -5.44 17.95 -37.15
C PHE A 320 -6.80 17.84 -36.47
N LEU A 321 -6.84 18.06 -35.16
CA LEU A 321 -8.07 18.10 -34.38
C LEU A 321 -8.83 19.42 -34.62
N HIS A 322 -10.09 19.31 -35.02
CA HIS A 322 -10.99 20.41 -35.27
C HIS A 322 -12.21 20.33 -34.33
N ILE A 323 -12.67 21.48 -33.86
CA ILE A 323 -13.90 21.66 -33.10
C ILE A 323 -14.80 22.61 -33.92
N ASN A 324 -16.01 22.17 -34.27
CA ASN A 324 -16.94 22.92 -35.14
C ASN A 324 -16.26 23.44 -36.41
N GLN A 325 -15.57 22.53 -37.13
CA GLN A 325 -14.80 22.82 -38.36
C GLN A 325 -13.63 23.81 -38.20
N THR A 326 -13.33 24.26 -36.97
CA THR A 326 -12.22 25.18 -36.66
C THR A 326 -11.06 24.40 -36.02
N PRO A 327 -9.79 24.59 -36.42
CA PRO A 327 -8.64 23.96 -35.74
C PRO A 327 -8.66 24.22 -34.24
N ILE A 328 -8.40 23.22 -33.40
CA ILE A 328 -8.64 23.32 -31.95
C ILE A 328 -7.87 24.47 -31.28
N ALA A 329 -6.65 24.76 -31.71
CA ALA A 329 -5.88 25.91 -31.23
C ALA A 329 -6.52 27.27 -31.58
N GLN A 330 -7.16 27.39 -32.75
CA GLN A 330 -7.92 28.59 -33.13
C GLN A 330 -9.25 28.67 -32.38
N TRP A 331 -9.93 27.53 -32.16
CA TRP A 331 -11.14 27.48 -31.35
C TRP A 331 -10.88 27.98 -29.92
N PHE A 332 -9.82 27.48 -29.26
CA PHE A 332 -9.40 27.99 -27.94
C PHE A 332 -9.06 29.49 -27.96
N LYS A 333 -8.38 29.99 -29.02
CA LYS A 333 -8.08 31.42 -29.19
C LYS A 333 -9.34 32.29 -29.24
N GLY A 334 -10.39 31.82 -29.93
CA GLY A 334 -11.70 32.48 -29.91
C GLY A 334 -12.30 32.52 -28.49
N GLN A 335 -12.37 31.37 -27.82
CA GLN A 335 -12.97 31.25 -26.48
C GLN A 335 -12.25 32.11 -25.42
N PHE A 336 -10.91 32.16 -25.46
CA PHE A 336 -10.13 33.00 -24.53
C PHE A 336 -10.05 34.47 -24.96
N GLY A 337 -10.20 34.78 -26.25
CA GLY A 337 -10.18 36.14 -26.81
C GLY A 337 -11.40 36.96 -26.40
N ILE A 338 -12.60 36.37 -26.45
CA ILE A 338 -13.87 37.02 -26.06
C ILE A 338 -13.80 37.54 -24.60
N GLY A 339 -13.13 36.79 -23.71
CA GLY A 339 -12.91 37.21 -22.32
C GLY A 339 -11.93 38.37 -22.11
N GLN A 340 -11.09 38.72 -23.11
CA GLN A 340 -10.22 39.91 -23.07
C GLN A 340 -10.99 41.18 -23.45
N GLU A 341 -11.89 41.11 -24.43
CA GLU A 341 -12.69 42.26 -24.86
C GLU A 341 -13.70 42.67 -23.80
N GLN A 342 -14.41 41.71 -23.19
CA GLN A 342 -15.31 41.99 -22.05
C GLN A 342 -14.57 42.65 -20.88
N ARG A 343 -13.30 42.30 -20.63
CA ARG A 343 -12.48 42.95 -19.59
C ARG A 343 -11.99 44.35 -19.97
N ARG A 344 -11.91 44.69 -21.25
CA ARG A 344 -11.62 46.06 -21.72
C ARG A 344 -12.87 46.96 -21.72
N GLY A 345 -14.06 46.40 -21.96
CA GLY A 345 -15.33 47.14 -21.91
C GLY A 345 -15.75 47.62 -20.52
N ILE A 346 -15.26 46.99 -19.44
CA ILE A 346 -15.62 47.32 -18.04
C ILE A 346 -14.69 48.40 -17.44
N ARG A 347 -13.71 48.91 -18.20
CA ARG A 347 -12.86 50.06 -17.81
C ARG A 347 -13.09 51.28 -18.70
N ARG A 348 -14.28 51.87 -18.60
CA ARG A 348 -14.56 53.27 -18.94
C ARG A 348 -15.56 53.86 -17.96
#